data_AF-A0A2E5JHR0-F1
#
_entry.id   AF-A0A2E5JHR0-F1
#
_cell.length_a   1.000
_cell.length_b   1.000
_cell.length_c   1.000
_cell.angle_alpha   90.00
_cell.angle_beta   90.00
_cell.angle_gamma   90.00
#
_symmetry.space_group_name_H-M   'P 1'
#
loop_
_entity.id
_entity.type
_entity.pdbx_description
1 polymer ?
#
loop_
_entity_poly.entity_id
_entity_poly.type
_entity_poly.pdbx_seq_one_letter_code
_entity_poly.pdbx_strand_id
1 'polypeptide(L)'
;MSSSLLINISNDATSTIVTLSGRIDEDSHFDAITSSSADVFIFDFENVTLINSCGVREWINLVNTIIKKSKIIYRHCPQIMIEQMNMVQGFLPEGATIESFYAPYFDPDQDKEVKILISLSEVTGKKAPVKNNEKGTELEFDALEAQYFNFIK
;
A
#
# COMPACT_ATOMS: atom_id res chain seq x y z
N MET A 1 16.30 -12.97 -9.43
CA MET A 1 15.38 -14.00 -8.89
C MET A 1 14.22 -13.26 -8.25
N SER A 2 13.03 -13.24 -8.86
CA SER A 2 11.86 -12.62 -8.23
C SER A 2 11.10 -13.73 -7.51
N SER A 3 10.99 -13.61 -6.19
CA SER A 3 10.46 -14.61 -5.28
C SER A 3 8.93 -14.58 -5.23
N SER A 4 8.31 -15.76 -5.16
CA SER A 4 6.87 -15.94 -4.92
C SER A 4 6.39 -15.18 -3.67
N LEU A 5 5.08 -14.92 -3.59
CA LEU A 5 4.50 -14.23 -2.43
C LEU A 5 4.74 -15.02 -1.14
N LEU A 6 5.37 -14.36 -0.17
CA LEU A 6 5.45 -14.81 1.22
C LEU A 6 4.43 -14.02 2.04
N ILE A 7 3.66 -14.73 2.85
CA ILE A 7 2.65 -14.16 3.72
C ILE A 7 2.97 -14.56 5.16
N ASN A 8 3.23 -13.57 6.01
CA ASN A 8 3.37 -13.77 7.45
C ASN A 8 2.17 -13.16 8.16
N ILE A 9 1.55 -13.95 9.05
CA ILE A 9 0.37 -13.52 9.80
C ILE A 9 0.74 -13.47 11.28
N SER A 10 0.53 -12.32 11.90
CA SER A 10 0.67 -12.11 13.34
C SER A 10 -0.67 -11.64 13.89
N ASN A 11 -1.21 -12.38 14.85
CA ASN A 11 -2.46 -12.02 15.51
C ASN A 11 -2.14 -11.34 16.84
N ASP A 12 -2.78 -10.20 17.07
CA ASP A 12 -2.87 -9.52 18.36
C ASP A 12 -4.31 -9.65 18.91
N ALA A 13 -4.59 -9.12 20.10
CA ALA A 13 -5.86 -9.32 20.82
C ALA A 13 -7.12 -8.98 20.00
N THR A 14 -7.07 -8.00 19.10
CA THR A 14 -8.21 -7.56 18.26
C THR A 14 -7.86 -7.38 16.78
N SER A 15 -6.59 -7.51 16.42
CA SER A 15 -6.11 -7.21 15.07
C SER A 15 -5.24 -8.33 14.52
N THR A 16 -5.25 -8.47 13.21
CA THR A 16 -4.38 -9.37 12.46
C THR A 16 -3.50 -8.53 11.56
N ILE A 17 -2.18 -8.62 11.75
CA ILE A 17 -1.18 -8.03 10.86
C ILE A 17 -0.79 -9.08 9.83
N VAL A 18 -0.95 -8.73 8.55
CA VAL A 18 -0.60 -9.55 7.40
C VAL A 18 0.55 -8.87 6.66
N THR A 19 1.75 -9.42 6.77
CA THR A 19 2.92 -8.93 6.05
C THR A 19 3.09 -9.68 4.74
N LEU A 20 3.09 -8.92 3.64
CA LEU A 20 3.18 -9.42 2.27
C LEU A 20 4.57 -9.09 1.72
N SER A 21 5.24 -10.09 1.12
CA SER A 21 6.60 -9.90 0.58
C SER A 21 6.77 -10.68 -0.72
N GLY A 22 7.20 -10.02 -1.79
CA GLY A 22 7.37 -10.64 -3.11
C GLY A 22 6.40 -10.10 -4.15
N ARG A 23 5.90 -10.98 -5.03
CA ARG A 23 5.00 -10.63 -6.15
C ARG A 23 3.59 -11.11 -5.86
N ILE A 24 2.60 -10.29 -6.18
CA ILE A 24 1.18 -10.63 -6.12
C ILE A 24 0.69 -10.94 -7.54
N ASP A 25 0.49 -12.21 -7.84
CA ASP A 25 0.21 -12.75 -9.16
C ASP A 25 -0.71 -13.98 -9.08
N GLU A 26 -0.84 -14.75 -10.16
CA GLU A 26 -1.65 -15.96 -10.23
C GLU A 26 -1.24 -17.08 -9.25
N ASP A 27 0.00 -17.07 -8.77
CA ASP A 27 0.52 -18.07 -7.82
C ASP A 27 0.34 -17.61 -6.36
N SER A 28 -0.30 -16.47 -6.14
CA SER A 28 -0.56 -15.92 -4.81
C SER A 28 -1.76 -16.59 -4.14
N HIS A 29 -1.51 -17.24 -3.01
CA HIS A 29 -2.53 -17.97 -2.25
C HIS A 29 -2.85 -17.24 -0.94
N PHE A 30 -4.09 -16.79 -0.77
CA PHE A 30 -4.52 -15.96 0.37
C PHE A 30 -5.33 -16.72 1.43
N ASP A 31 -5.46 -18.04 1.30
CA ASP A 31 -6.32 -18.88 2.15
C ASP A 31 -5.99 -18.76 3.65
N ALA A 32 -4.71 -18.58 3.98
CA ALA A 32 -4.27 -18.39 5.35
C ALA A 32 -4.89 -17.13 5.99
N ILE A 33 -5.16 -16.08 5.21
CA ILE A 33 -5.71 -14.81 5.70
C ILE A 33 -7.20 -14.95 5.99
N THR A 34 -7.96 -15.60 5.10
CA THR A 34 -9.42 -15.77 5.25
C THR A 34 -9.80 -16.70 6.39
N SER A 35 -8.86 -17.55 6.84
CA SER A 35 -9.02 -18.38 8.03
C SER A 35 -8.93 -17.63 9.35
N SER A 36 -8.35 -16.42 9.36
CA SER A 36 -8.22 -15.59 10.55
C SER A 36 -9.53 -14.81 10.80
N SER A 37 -9.89 -14.69 12.08
CA SER A 37 -11.03 -13.89 12.52
C SER A 37 -10.50 -12.77 13.41
N ALA A 38 -10.51 -11.54 12.90
CA ALA A 38 -10.13 -10.34 13.64
C ALA A 38 -11.05 -9.18 13.30
N ASP A 39 -11.20 -8.24 14.23
CA ASP A 39 -12.00 -7.03 14.01
C ASP A 39 -11.29 -6.07 13.04
N VAL A 40 -9.95 -6.12 13.01
CA VAL A 40 -9.11 -5.26 12.17
C VAL A 40 -8.05 -6.10 11.46
N PHE A 41 -7.96 -5.96 10.14
CA PHE A 41 -6.85 -6.46 9.34
C PHE A 41 -5.93 -5.32 8.92
N ILE A 42 -4.64 -5.47 9.21
CA ILE A 42 -3.59 -4.54 8.82
C ILE A 42 -2.72 -5.23 7.77
N PHE A 43 -2.80 -4.79 6.52
CA PHE A 43 -1.98 -5.29 5.43
C PHE A 43 -0.74 -4.42 5.27
N ASP A 44 0.41 -5.05 5.45
CA ASP A 44 1.72 -4.45 5.33
C ASP A 44 2.36 -4.87 4.00
N PHE A 45 2.58 -3.90 3.12
CA PHE A 45 3.06 -4.13 1.75
C PHE A 45 4.53 -3.75 1.54
N GLU A 46 5.28 -3.48 2.62
CA GLU A 46 6.67 -2.98 2.59
C GLU A 46 7.56 -3.67 1.54
N ASN A 47 7.41 -5.00 1.41
CA ASN A 47 8.25 -5.82 0.55
C ASN A 47 7.51 -6.35 -0.69
N VAL A 48 6.37 -5.75 -1.07
CA VAL A 48 5.67 -6.09 -2.31
C VAL A 48 6.36 -5.39 -3.48
N THR A 49 6.88 -6.20 -4.38
CA THR A 49 7.74 -5.75 -5.50
C THR A 49 7.00 -5.64 -6.82
N LEU A 50 5.89 -6.36 -6.96
CA LEU A 50 5.11 -6.43 -8.20
C LEU A 50 3.69 -6.88 -7.90
N ILE A 51 2.75 -6.37 -8.68
CA ILE A 51 1.40 -6.90 -8.78
C ILE A 51 0.95 -6.92 -10.23
N ASN A 52 0.40 -8.04 -10.71
CA ASN A 52 -0.14 -8.16 -12.07
C ASN A 52 -1.68 -8.20 -12.07
N SER A 53 -2.30 -8.32 -13.24
CA SER A 53 -3.76 -8.32 -13.37
C SER A 53 -4.45 -9.52 -12.69
N CYS A 54 -3.82 -10.69 -12.67
CA CYS A 54 -4.34 -11.85 -11.93
C CYS A 54 -4.27 -11.59 -10.43
N GLY A 55 -3.13 -11.10 -9.94
CA GLY A 55 -2.94 -10.72 -8.54
C GLY A 55 -3.92 -9.64 -8.07
N VAL A 56 -4.17 -8.61 -8.90
CA VAL A 56 -5.19 -7.57 -8.63
C VAL A 56 -6.57 -8.20 -8.40
N ARG A 57 -6.97 -9.16 -9.23
CA ARG A 57 -8.28 -9.81 -9.12
C ARG A 57 -8.41 -10.59 -7.81
N GLU A 58 -7.41 -11.41 -7.50
CA GLU A 58 -7.42 -12.21 -6.29
C GLU A 58 -7.34 -11.34 -5.03
N TRP A 59 -6.58 -10.25 -5.09
CA TRP A 59 -6.55 -9.24 -4.03
C TRP A 59 -7.93 -8.61 -3.79
N ILE A 60 -8.62 -8.18 -4.84
CA ILE A 60 -9.97 -7.61 -4.75
C ILE A 60 -10.96 -8.62 -4.14
N ASN A 61 -10.88 -9.89 -4.55
CA ASN A 61 -11.72 -10.96 -4.00
C ASN A 61 -11.50 -11.15 -2.49
N LEU A 62 -10.23 -11.15 -2.06
CA LEU A 62 -9.84 -11.25 -0.66
C LEU A 62 -10.43 -10.10 0.18
N VAL A 63 -10.15 -8.86 -0.22
CA VAL A 63 -10.51 -7.69 0.60
C VAL A 63 -12.02 -7.45 0.62
N ASN A 64 -12.74 -7.78 -0.47
CA ASN A 64 -14.20 -7.78 -0.50
C ASN A 64 -14.83 -8.83 0.44
N THR A 65 -14.09 -9.89 0.75
CA THR A 65 -14.55 -10.90 1.72
C THR A 65 -14.34 -10.40 3.15
N ILE A 66 -13.17 -9.83 3.43
CA ILE A 66 -12.77 -9.36 4.77
C ILE A 66 -13.59 -8.12 5.19
N ILE A 67 -13.77 -7.15 4.30
CA ILE A 67 -14.41 -5.85 4.62
C ILE A 67 -15.86 -6.00 5.10
N LYS A 68 -16.52 -7.14 4.81
CA LYS A 68 -17.89 -7.44 5.24
C LYS A 68 -18.01 -7.62 6.76
N LYS A 69 -16.91 -7.94 7.44
CA LYS A 69 -16.89 -8.30 8.87
C LYS A 69 -15.82 -7.56 9.67
N SER A 70 -14.81 -7.03 9.00
CA SER A 70 -13.62 -6.48 9.63
C SER A 70 -13.23 -5.16 8.98
N LYS A 71 -12.57 -4.29 9.75
CA LYS A 71 -11.91 -3.10 9.21
C LYS A 71 -10.64 -3.49 8.48
N ILE A 72 -10.29 -2.73 7.45
CA ILE A 72 -9.08 -2.95 6.65
C ILE A 72 -8.21 -1.69 6.70
N ILE A 73 -6.94 -1.88 7.05
CA ILE A 73 -5.91 -0.83 7.06
C ILE A 73 -4.77 -1.28 6.15
N TYR A 74 -4.36 -0.44 5.22
CA TYR A 74 -3.19 -0.65 4.37
C TYR A 74 -2.04 0.22 4.85
N ARG A 75 -0.84 -0.35 5.01
CA ARG A 75 0.36 0.39 5.39
C ARG A 75 1.57 -0.02 4.56
N HIS A 76 2.58 0.84 4.55
CA HIS A 76 3.80 0.68 3.77
C HIS A 76 3.51 0.38 2.30
N CYS A 77 2.49 1.01 1.73
CA CYS A 77 2.09 0.74 0.34
C CYS A 77 3.16 1.24 -0.64
N PRO A 78 3.83 0.37 -1.39
CA PRO A 78 4.75 0.83 -2.43
C PRO A 78 3.97 1.51 -3.55
N GLN A 79 4.65 2.33 -4.35
CA GLN A 79 4.01 3.12 -5.40
C GLN A 79 3.16 2.27 -6.36
N ILE A 80 3.62 1.07 -6.72
CA ILE A 80 2.85 0.15 -7.57
C ILE A 80 1.46 -0.18 -7.01
N MET A 81 1.30 -0.22 -5.69
CA MET A 81 0.02 -0.47 -5.03
C MET A 81 -0.86 0.78 -5.07
N ILE A 82 -0.27 1.97 -4.90
CA ILE A 82 -0.97 3.25 -5.06
C ILE A 82 -1.49 3.43 -6.48
N GLU A 83 -0.69 3.04 -7.48
CA GLU A 83 -1.11 3.03 -8.87
C GLU A 83 -2.32 2.11 -9.09
N GLN A 84 -2.33 0.90 -8.53
CA GLN A 84 -3.50 0.02 -8.62
C GLN A 84 -4.74 0.61 -7.91
N MET A 85 -4.57 1.27 -6.77
CA MET A 85 -5.68 1.94 -6.06
C MET A 85 -6.30 3.07 -6.89
N ASN A 86 -5.47 3.81 -7.62
CA ASN A 86 -5.92 4.89 -8.49
C ASN A 86 -6.61 4.38 -9.76
N MET A 87 -6.15 3.25 -10.31
CA MET A 87 -6.60 2.73 -11.61
C MET A 87 -7.73 1.70 -11.52
N VAL A 88 -7.81 0.91 -10.44
CA VAL A 88 -8.68 -0.26 -10.36
C VAL A 88 -9.68 -0.11 -9.21
N GLN A 89 -10.96 -0.02 -9.59
CA GLN A 89 -12.07 0.03 -8.63
C GLN A 89 -12.09 -1.22 -7.75
N GLY A 90 -12.28 -1.02 -6.44
CA GLY A 90 -12.38 -2.10 -5.46
C GLY A 90 -11.05 -2.58 -4.90
N PHE A 91 -9.91 -2.14 -5.45
CA PHE A 91 -8.59 -2.45 -4.90
C PHE A 91 -8.41 -1.89 -3.48
N LEU A 92 -8.88 -0.66 -3.28
CA LEU A 92 -9.16 -0.07 -1.98
C LEU A 92 -10.70 -0.05 -1.80
N PRO A 93 -11.29 -1.06 -1.15
CA PRO A 93 -12.75 -1.12 -0.99
C PRO A 93 -13.25 0.01 -0.09
N GLU A 94 -14.53 0.35 -0.20
CA GLU A 94 -15.14 1.34 0.68
C GLU A 94 -15.05 0.90 2.15
N GLY A 95 -14.69 1.83 3.04
CA GLY A 95 -14.44 1.54 4.45
C GLY A 95 -13.02 1.06 4.78
N ALA A 96 -12.20 0.74 3.78
CA ALA A 96 -10.76 0.54 3.99
C ALA A 96 -10.03 1.89 4.09
N THR A 97 -8.96 1.91 4.88
CA THR A 97 -8.14 3.11 5.11
C THR A 97 -6.68 2.85 4.77
N ILE A 98 -5.96 3.89 4.36
CA ILE A 98 -4.51 3.84 4.19
C ILE A 98 -3.85 4.57 5.36
N GLU A 99 -2.89 3.93 5.99
CA GLU A 99 -2.06 4.48 7.05
C GLU A 99 -0.81 5.16 6.45
N SER A 100 -0.08 4.46 5.59
CA SER A 100 1.19 4.93 5.02
C SER A 100 1.48 4.36 3.65
N PHE A 101 2.21 5.13 2.83
CA PHE A 101 2.56 4.77 1.46
C PHE A 101 3.84 5.49 0.99
N TYR A 102 4.49 4.91 -0.01
CA TYR A 102 5.71 5.44 -0.61
C TYR A 102 5.40 6.32 -1.81
N ALA A 103 5.73 7.60 -1.70
CA ALA A 103 5.52 8.57 -2.75
C ALA A 103 6.84 9.00 -3.43
N PRO A 104 6.83 9.26 -4.75
CA PRO A 104 8.01 9.66 -5.49
C PRO A 104 8.38 11.11 -5.19
N TYR A 105 9.66 11.31 -4.86
CA TYR A 105 10.27 12.61 -4.78
C TYR A 105 11.59 12.59 -5.55
N PHE A 106 12.05 13.75 -5.98
CA PHE A 106 13.34 13.96 -6.60
C PHE A 106 14.28 14.65 -5.60
N ASP A 107 15.47 14.08 -5.41
CA ASP A 107 16.55 14.66 -4.59
C ASP A 107 17.50 15.44 -5.49
N PRO A 108 17.47 16.79 -5.49
CA PRO A 108 18.31 17.60 -6.36
C PRO A 108 19.80 17.51 -6.02
N ASP A 109 20.17 17.14 -4.79
CA ASP A 109 21.58 16.97 -4.41
C ASP A 109 22.19 15.67 -4.96
N GLN A 110 21.35 14.67 -5.22
CA GLN A 110 21.77 13.35 -5.69
C GLN A 110 21.36 13.08 -7.15
N ASP A 111 20.63 14.02 -7.77
CA ASP A 111 20.12 13.94 -9.14
C ASP A 111 19.38 12.62 -9.40
N LYS A 112 18.50 12.24 -8.46
CA LYS A 112 17.80 10.96 -8.53
C LYS A 112 16.42 11.00 -7.88
N GLU A 113 15.54 10.13 -8.37
CA GLU A 113 14.28 9.82 -7.72
C GLU A 113 14.53 9.00 -6.44
N VAL A 114 13.79 9.34 -5.38
CA VAL A 114 13.72 8.64 -4.11
C VAL A 114 12.27 8.36 -3.75
N LYS A 115 11.99 7.22 -3.13
CA LYS A 115 10.67 6.91 -2.60
C LYS A 115 10.64 7.22 -1.11
N ILE A 116 9.77 8.16 -0.71
CA ILE A 116 9.64 8.58 0.69
C ILE A 116 8.36 7.99 1.26
N LEU A 117 8.49 7.29 2.39
CA LEU A 117 7.34 6.85 3.17
C LEU A 117 6.65 8.07 3.79
N ILE A 118 5.36 8.24 3.48
CA ILE A 118 4.52 9.28 4.05
C ILE A 118 3.27 8.66 4.67
N SER A 119 2.82 9.24 5.79
CA SER A 119 1.54 8.86 6.39
C SER A 119 0.40 9.63 5.73
N LEU A 120 -0.79 9.02 5.64
CA LEU A 120 -1.98 9.69 5.09
C LEU A 120 -2.31 10.98 5.84
N SER A 121 -2.04 11.02 7.15
CA SER A 121 -2.23 12.21 7.99
C SER A 121 -1.33 13.39 7.63
N GLU A 122 -0.24 13.18 6.89
CA GLU A 122 0.64 14.25 6.43
C GLU A 122 0.10 14.92 5.15
N VAL A 123 -0.83 14.27 4.43
CA VAL A 123 -1.40 14.80 3.19
C VAL A 123 -2.59 15.70 3.51
N THR A 124 -2.48 16.98 3.15
CA THR A 124 -3.56 17.95 3.32
C THR A 124 -4.03 18.45 1.95
N GLY A 125 -5.33 18.39 1.66
CA GLY A 125 -5.87 18.92 0.41
C GLY A 125 -5.33 18.23 -0.86
N LYS A 126 -4.98 16.94 -0.77
CA LYS A 126 -4.32 16.17 -1.86
C LYS A 126 -3.00 16.81 -2.32
N LYS A 127 -2.24 17.36 -1.38
CA LYS A 127 -0.90 17.91 -1.60
C LYS A 127 0.16 17.08 -0.89
N ALA A 128 1.27 16.89 -1.59
CA ALA A 128 2.43 16.22 -1.04
C ALA A 128 3.00 17.03 0.13
N PRO A 129 3.34 16.38 1.27
CA PRO A 129 4.02 17.06 2.36
C PRO A 129 5.43 17.47 1.94
N VAL A 130 5.92 18.59 2.47
CA VAL A 130 7.33 18.98 2.30
C VAL A 130 8.22 17.97 3.02
N LYS A 131 9.21 17.44 2.32
CA LYS A 131 10.22 16.51 2.85
C LYS A 131 11.61 17.04 2.52
N ASN A 132 12.57 16.75 3.38
CA ASN A 132 13.96 17.14 3.17
C ASN A 132 14.86 15.90 3.16
N ASN A 133 15.94 15.94 2.40
CA ASN A 133 16.99 14.93 2.46
C ASN A 133 17.84 15.08 3.74
N GLU A 134 18.84 14.20 3.93
CA GLU A 134 19.73 14.21 5.10
C GLU A 134 20.56 15.52 5.25
N LYS A 135 20.70 16.28 4.18
CA LYS A 135 21.43 17.57 4.16
C LYS A 135 20.51 18.76 4.47
N GLY A 136 19.21 18.54 4.60
CA GLY A 136 18.22 19.59 4.81
C GLY A 136 17.74 20.27 3.51
N THR A 137 18.09 19.73 2.35
CA THR A 137 17.58 20.21 1.05
C THR A 137 16.18 19.69 0.83
N GLU A 138 15.27 20.58 0.41
CA GLU A 138 13.89 20.22 0.10
C GLU A 138 13.83 19.27 -1.10
N LEU A 139 13.07 18.20 -0.95
CA LEU A 139 12.79 17.21 -1.98
C LEU A 139 11.61 17.70 -2.84
N GLU A 140 11.73 17.55 -4.15
CA GLU A 140 10.68 17.95 -5.09
C GLU A 140 9.73 16.78 -5.32
N PHE A 141 8.41 16.98 -5.29
CA PHE A 141 7.47 15.88 -5.55
C PHE A 141 7.51 15.48 -7.03
N ASP A 142 7.84 14.21 -7.32
CA ASP A 142 8.12 13.72 -8.67
C ASP A 142 6.93 12.97 -9.29
N ALA A 143 5.74 13.57 -9.20
CA ALA A 143 4.53 13.11 -9.86
C ALA A 143 3.48 14.22 -9.94
N LEU A 144 2.42 14.01 -10.72
CA LEU A 144 1.25 14.88 -10.70
C LEU A 144 0.41 14.58 -9.46
N GLU A 145 0.45 15.46 -8.45
CA GLU A 145 -0.27 15.30 -7.18
C GLU A 145 -1.76 14.94 -7.35
N ALA A 146 -2.44 15.61 -8.28
CA ALA A 146 -3.86 15.37 -8.56
C ALA A 146 -4.14 13.94 -9.03
N GLN A 147 -3.19 13.30 -9.71
CA GLN A 147 -3.28 11.90 -10.14
C GLN A 147 -2.82 10.95 -9.03
N TYR A 148 -1.69 11.27 -8.40
CA TYR A 148 -1.07 10.42 -7.39
C TYR A 148 -1.99 10.23 -6.17
N PHE A 149 -2.60 11.31 -5.67
CA PHE A 149 -3.49 11.28 -4.51
C PHE A 149 -4.97 11.02 -4.84
N ASN A 150 -5.28 10.50 -6.04
CA ASN A 150 -6.66 10.27 -6.44
C ASN A 150 -7.37 9.19 -5.59
N PHE A 151 -6.61 8.27 -4.98
CA PHE A 151 -7.10 7.22 -4.08
C PHE A 151 -7.69 7.77 -2.78
N ILE A 152 -7.36 9.01 -2.42
CA ILE A 152 -7.92 9.71 -1.27
C ILE A 152 -9.32 10.20 -1.65
N LYS A 153 -10.34 9.65 -0.98
CA LYS A 153 -11.75 10.03 -1.18
C LYS A 153 -12.09 11.33 -0.47
#